data_AF-A0A7C2N1P5-F1
#
_entry.id   AF-A0A7C2N1P5-F1
#
_cell.length_a   1.000
_cell.length_b   1.000
_cell.length_c   1.000
_cell.angle_alpha   90.00
_cell.angle_beta   90.00
_cell.angle_gamma   90.00
#
_symmetry.space_group_name_H-M   'P 1'
#
loop_
_entity.id
_entity.type
_entity.pdbx_description
1 polymer ?
#
loop_
_entity_poly.entity_id
_entity_poly.type
_entity_poly.pdbx_seq_one_letter_code
_entity_poly.pdbx_strand_id
1 'polypeptide(L)'
;LGGYGDEATIGEARNRFESYITGGSLDPDLKSPVYSLVSENGGQEELEKLLNLYDRTDLHEEKNRILAAIGNFQTEEILRTVLEFTFSEKVRPQDLPVALTHIGQNPKGRSIAWEFVKEKWQTLMDRYHEGGLFLIGRIIEGTTTAFATADKLRDVNHFFKTHKVPGAKRTIKQSLETIRLNIAVLKRDREDIKQWLMEHSYEAATWF
;
A
#
# COMPACT_ATOMS: atom_id res chain seq x y z
N LEU A 1 -9.50 10.65 -12.60
CA LEU A 1 -9.29 10.57 -14.06
C LEU A 1 -8.10 9.65 -14.34
N GLY A 2 -6.86 10.03 -14.02
CA GLY A 2 -5.69 9.17 -14.27
C GLY A 2 -5.74 7.76 -13.64
N GLY A 3 -6.07 7.64 -12.34
CA GLY A 3 -6.18 6.32 -11.67
C GLY A 3 -7.33 5.44 -12.18
N TYR A 4 -8.14 5.94 -13.12
CA TYR A 4 -9.20 5.20 -13.81
C TYR A 4 -8.92 5.06 -15.32
N GLY A 5 -7.66 5.23 -15.75
CA GLY A 5 -7.22 4.99 -17.13
C GLY A 5 -7.31 6.18 -18.09
N ASP A 6 -7.50 7.41 -17.60
CA ASP A 6 -7.44 8.58 -18.48
C ASP A 6 -6.00 8.86 -18.95
N GLU A 7 -5.70 8.42 -20.17
CA GLU A 7 -4.35 8.48 -20.78
C GLU A 7 -3.78 9.90 -20.84
N ALA A 8 -4.62 10.92 -21.04
CA ALA A 8 -4.17 12.31 -21.07
C ALA A 8 -3.64 12.76 -19.68
N THR A 9 -4.38 12.45 -18.61
CA THR A 9 -3.94 12.73 -17.24
C THR A 9 -2.69 11.92 -16.87
N ILE A 10 -2.62 10.65 -17.27
CA ILE A 10 -1.43 9.80 -17.02
C ILE A 10 -0.21 10.37 -17.75
N GLY A 11 -0.36 10.74 -19.03
CA GLY A 11 0.70 11.36 -19.83
C GLY A 11 1.20 12.67 -19.22
N GLU A 12 0.29 13.53 -18.77
CA GLU A 12 0.63 14.79 -18.08
C GLU A 12 1.37 14.55 -16.77
N ALA A 13 0.95 13.56 -15.97
CA ALA A 13 1.66 13.18 -14.74
C ALA A 13 3.09 12.72 -15.03
N ARG A 14 3.28 11.86 -16.05
CA ARG A 14 4.62 11.41 -16.48
C ARG A 14 5.49 12.60 -16.92
N ASN A 15 4.96 13.50 -17.75
CA ASN A 15 5.70 14.69 -18.22
C ASN A 15 6.15 15.58 -17.05
N ARG A 16 5.27 15.82 -16.08
CA ARG A 16 5.59 16.60 -14.87
C ARG A 16 6.65 15.92 -14.02
N PHE A 17 6.57 14.61 -13.86
CA PHE A 17 7.55 13.84 -13.12
C PHE A 17 8.93 13.90 -13.78
N GLU A 18 9.01 13.67 -15.09
CA GLU A 18 10.26 13.73 -15.86
C GLU A 18 10.90 15.13 -15.80
N SER A 19 10.09 16.18 -15.97
CA SER A 19 10.56 17.56 -15.82
C SER A 19 11.12 17.82 -14.41
N TYR A 20 10.45 17.32 -13.37
CA TYR A 20 10.88 17.50 -11.99
C TYR A 20 12.21 16.80 -11.68
N ILE A 21 12.36 15.53 -12.06
CA ILE A 21 13.59 14.76 -11.75
C ILE A 21 14.81 15.22 -12.55
N THR A 22 14.61 15.99 -13.63
CA THR A 22 15.68 16.60 -14.46
C THR A 22 16.02 18.03 -14.06
N GLY A 23 15.48 18.55 -12.95
CA GLY A 23 15.82 19.86 -12.38
C GLY A 23 14.76 20.94 -12.54
N GLY A 24 13.57 20.59 -13.07
CA GLY A 24 12.40 21.45 -13.06
C GLY A 24 11.76 21.57 -11.68
N SER A 25 10.64 22.28 -11.60
CA SER A 25 9.85 22.43 -10.38
C SER A 25 8.52 21.69 -10.48
N LEU A 26 8.08 21.10 -9.37
CA LEU A 26 6.76 20.50 -9.24
C LEU A 26 6.09 21.08 -8.02
N ASP A 27 4.88 21.59 -8.21
CA ASP A 27 4.05 22.13 -7.14
C ASP A 27 3.91 21.11 -6.00
N PRO A 28 4.18 21.51 -4.74
CA PRO A 28 4.06 20.61 -3.59
C PRO A 28 2.72 19.85 -3.53
N ASP A 29 1.61 20.46 -3.94
CA ASP A 29 0.28 19.84 -3.90
C ASP A 29 0.09 18.79 -5.01
N LEU A 30 0.88 18.89 -6.09
CA LEU A 30 0.84 17.95 -7.22
C LEU A 30 1.79 16.76 -7.06
N LYS A 31 2.77 16.81 -6.16
CA LYS A 31 3.76 15.74 -6.00
C LYS A 31 3.12 14.38 -5.70
N SER A 32 2.26 14.30 -4.69
CA SER A 32 1.61 13.05 -4.30
C SER A 32 0.78 12.42 -5.43
N PRO A 33 -0.16 13.15 -6.10
CA PRO A 33 -0.91 12.57 -7.22
C PRO A 33 -0.01 12.24 -8.42
N VAL A 34 1.01 13.04 -8.73
CA VAL A 34 1.96 12.75 -9.82
C VAL A 34 2.74 11.47 -9.54
N TYR A 35 3.33 11.32 -8.36
CA TYR A 35 4.10 10.12 -8.02
C TYR A 35 3.20 8.89 -7.99
N SER A 36 1.97 9.02 -7.47
CA SER A 36 1.01 7.91 -7.43
C SER A 36 0.65 7.44 -8.83
N LEU A 37 0.32 8.35 -9.75
CA LEU A 37 -0.02 7.99 -11.13
C LEU A 37 1.16 7.39 -11.89
N VAL A 38 2.36 7.91 -11.67
CA VAL A 38 3.60 7.35 -12.26
C VAL A 38 3.83 5.93 -11.76
N SER A 39 3.68 5.65 -10.47
CA SER A 39 3.82 4.30 -9.93
C SER A 39 2.72 3.34 -10.40
N GLU A 40 1.45 3.78 -10.38
CA GLU A 40 0.30 2.95 -10.79
C GLU A 40 0.41 2.48 -12.25
N ASN A 41 1.03 3.32 -13.10
CA ASN A 41 1.14 3.09 -14.54
C ASN A 41 2.61 2.87 -14.98
N GLY A 42 3.51 2.64 -14.03
CA GLY A 42 4.95 2.53 -14.26
C GLY A 42 5.46 1.10 -14.11
N GLY A 43 6.71 0.91 -14.48
CA GLY A 43 7.46 -0.33 -14.32
C GLY A 43 8.75 -0.13 -13.54
N GLN A 44 9.72 -0.98 -13.84
CA GLN A 44 11.01 -1.00 -13.18
C GLN A 44 11.77 0.33 -13.33
N GLU A 45 11.67 0.99 -14.48
CA GLU A 45 12.33 2.28 -14.74
C GLU A 45 11.79 3.38 -13.82
N GLU A 46 10.46 3.49 -13.67
CA GLU A 46 9.82 4.46 -12.79
C GLU A 46 10.15 4.20 -11.32
N LEU A 47 10.24 2.92 -10.91
CA LEU A 47 10.68 2.56 -9.58
C LEU A 47 12.09 3.08 -9.32
N GLU A 48 13.03 2.83 -10.23
CA GLU A 48 14.42 3.27 -10.10
C GLU A 48 14.51 4.80 -10.02
N LYS A 49 13.74 5.54 -10.82
CA LYS A 49 13.64 7.01 -10.74
C LYS A 49 13.15 7.47 -9.37
N LEU A 50 12.09 6.85 -8.83
CA LEU A 50 11.56 7.18 -7.50
C LEU A 50 12.53 6.85 -6.37
N LEU A 51 13.23 5.71 -6.43
CA LEU A 51 14.23 5.34 -5.44
C LEU A 51 15.47 6.27 -5.50
N ASN A 52 15.89 6.67 -6.69
CA ASN A 52 16.93 7.68 -6.86
C ASN A 52 16.51 9.03 -6.27
N LEU A 53 15.25 9.44 -6.43
CA LEU A 53 14.72 10.65 -5.80
C LEU A 53 14.69 10.53 -4.27
N TYR A 54 14.33 9.36 -3.74
CA TYR A 54 14.34 9.07 -2.31
C TYR A 54 15.74 9.19 -1.70
N ASP A 55 16.76 8.70 -2.41
CA ASP A 55 18.15 8.76 -1.97
C ASP A 55 18.73 10.17 -2.01
N ARG A 56 18.24 11.04 -2.92
CA ARG A 56 18.74 12.41 -3.09
C ARG A 56 18.11 13.44 -2.16
N THR A 57 16.93 13.17 -1.62
CA THR A 57 16.19 14.14 -0.80
C THR A 57 16.50 13.98 0.69
N ASP A 58 16.77 15.09 1.38
CA ASP A 58 16.87 15.14 2.84
C ASP A 58 15.53 15.48 3.50
N LEU A 59 14.52 15.88 2.71
CA LEU A 59 13.22 16.25 3.21
C LEU A 59 12.42 15.01 3.58
N HIS A 60 12.12 14.87 4.87
CA HIS A 60 11.37 13.72 5.37
C HIS A 60 9.98 13.59 4.75
N GLU A 61 9.29 14.71 4.53
CA GLU A 61 7.98 14.71 3.88
C GLU A 61 8.06 14.14 2.45
N GLU A 62 9.10 14.49 1.70
CA GLU A 62 9.33 13.97 0.36
C GLU A 62 9.57 12.46 0.39
N LYS A 63 10.37 11.97 1.35
CA LYS A 63 10.57 10.52 1.55
C LYS A 63 9.26 9.79 1.82
N ASN A 64 8.39 10.35 2.66
CA ASN A 64 7.09 9.75 2.95
C ASN A 64 6.17 9.72 1.72
N ARG A 65 6.18 10.77 0.90
CA ARG A 65 5.41 10.80 -0.36
C ARG A 65 5.90 9.72 -1.33
N ILE A 66 7.21 9.52 -1.42
CA ILE A 66 7.78 8.47 -2.27
C ILE A 66 7.46 7.08 -1.72
N LEU A 67 7.61 6.85 -0.41
CA LEU A 67 7.25 5.58 0.24
C LEU A 67 5.76 5.21 0.04
N ALA A 68 4.88 6.21 0.05
CA ALA A 68 3.48 6.01 -0.29
C ALA A 68 3.31 5.62 -1.77
N ALA A 69 3.93 6.38 -2.68
CA ALA A 69 3.80 6.17 -4.12
C ALA A 69 4.34 4.82 -4.59
N ILE A 70 5.48 4.35 -4.07
CA ILE A 70 6.06 3.05 -4.48
C ILE A 70 5.19 1.86 -4.03
N GLY A 71 4.23 2.05 -3.12
CA GLY A 71 3.24 1.03 -2.80
C GLY A 71 2.17 0.82 -3.87
N ASN A 72 2.07 1.72 -4.85
CA ASN A 72 0.99 1.72 -5.85
C ASN A 72 1.35 1.02 -7.16
N PHE A 73 2.56 0.48 -7.31
CA PHE A 73 2.92 -0.32 -8.49
C PHE A 73 2.00 -1.53 -8.68
N GLN A 74 1.70 -1.90 -9.93
CA GLN A 74 0.72 -2.94 -10.26
C GLN A 74 1.33 -4.31 -10.58
N THR A 75 2.64 -4.46 -10.38
CA THR A 75 3.38 -5.71 -10.65
C THR A 75 3.88 -6.32 -9.33
N GLU A 76 3.54 -7.60 -9.09
CA GLU A 76 3.92 -8.29 -7.85
C GLU A 76 5.45 -8.34 -7.65
N GLU A 77 6.21 -8.56 -8.72
CA GLU A 77 7.68 -8.56 -8.69
C GLU A 77 8.24 -7.21 -8.21
N ILE A 78 7.73 -6.09 -8.73
CA ILE A 78 8.12 -4.75 -8.29
C ILE A 78 7.75 -4.54 -6.82
N LEU A 79 6.54 -4.93 -6.41
CA LEU A 79 6.10 -4.78 -5.03
C LEU A 79 6.95 -5.62 -4.06
N ARG A 80 7.48 -6.78 -4.48
CA ARG A 80 8.45 -7.54 -3.68
C ARG A 80 9.77 -6.79 -3.53
N THR A 81 10.29 -6.19 -4.59
CA THR A 81 11.47 -5.30 -4.53
C THR A 81 11.24 -4.13 -3.58
N VAL A 82 10.04 -3.53 -3.61
CA VAL A 82 9.64 -2.45 -2.69
C VAL A 82 9.59 -2.94 -1.25
N LEU A 83 9.07 -4.14 -0.98
CA LEU A 83 9.06 -4.73 0.37
C LEU A 83 10.49 -4.90 0.92
N GLU A 84 11.41 -5.43 0.12
CA GLU A 84 12.82 -5.58 0.51
C GLU A 84 13.48 -4.21 0.77
N PHE A 85 13.25 -3.24 -0.12
CA PHE A 85 13.73 -1.87 0.08
C PHE A 85 13.20 -1.27 1.40
N THR A 86 11.93 -1.50 1.71
CA THR A 86 11.27 -0.99 2.91
C THR A 86 11.90 -1.52 4.21
N PHE A 87 12.46 -2.74 4.19
CA PHE A 87 13.11 -3.34 5.35
C PHE A 87 14.61 -3.06 5.44
N SER A 88 15.21 -2.51 4.37
CA SER A 88 16.62 -2.12 4.34
C SER A 88 16.96 -0.98 5.31
N GLU A 89 18.25 -0.80 5.57
CA GLU A 89 18.78 0.30 6.40
C GLU A 89 18.51 1.70 5.82
N LYS A 90 18.09 1.81 4.54
CA LYS A 90 17.73 3.09 3.91
C LYS A 90 16.41 3.67 4.42
N VAL A 91 15.51 2.82 4.92
CA VAL A 91 14.19 3.22 5.39
C VAL A 91 14.17 3.21 6.91
N ARG A 92 13.87 4.37 7.50
CA ARG A 92 13.87 4.52 8.96
C ARG A 92 12.72 3.68 9.54
N PRO A 93 12.91 3.06 10.72
CA PRO A 93 11.87 2.28 11.37
C PRO A 93 10.52 3.00 11.48
N GLN A 94 10.48 4.30 11.78
CA GLN A 94 9.20 5.03 11.88
C GLN A 94 8.44 5.19 10.55
N ASP A 95 9.12 5.07 9.40
CA ASP A 95 8.57 5.35 8.08
C ASP A 95 8.11 4.07 7.36
N LEU A 96 8.64 2.91 7.78
CA LEU A 96 8.27 1.59 7.26
C LEU A 96 6.75 1.34 7.21
N PRO A 97 5.92 1.72 8.22
CA PRO A 97 4.48 1.54 8.14
C PRO A 97 3.81 2.27 6.97
N VAL A 98 4.39 3.36 6.45
CA VAL A 98 3.83 4.12 5.32
C VAL A 98 3.83 3.24 4.07
N ALA A 99 4.98 2.69 3.69
CA ALA A 99 5.08 1.83 2.51
C ALA A 99 4.27 0.54 2.69
N LEU A 100 4.38 -0.12 3.84
CA LEU A 100 3.61 -1.35 4.12
C LEU A 100 2.10 -1.15 4.03
N THR A 101 1.60 0.01 4.48
CA THR A 101 0.18 0.34 4.37
C THR A 101 -0.24 0.45 2.91
N HIS A 102 0.52 1.18 2.08
CA HIS A 102 0.16 1.36 0.67
C HIS A 102 0.22 0.04 -0.11
N ILE A 103 1.26 -0.78 0.10
CA ILE A 103 1.35 -2.12 -0.50
C ILE A 103 0.21 -3.02 0.02
N GLY A 104 -0.13 -2.90 1.31
CA GLY A 104 -1.20 -3.65 1.98
C GLY A 104 -2.60 -3.31 1.46
N GLN A 105 -2.83 -2.08 0.98
CA GLN A 105 -4.10 -1.66 0.38
C GLN A 105 -4.17 -2.00 -1.12
N ASN A 106 -3.03 -2.05 -1.79
CA ASN A 106 -2.91 -2.41 -3.20
C ASN A 106 -3.49 -3.82 -3.47
N PRO A 107 -4.41 -4.01 -4.44
CA PRO A 107 -4.95 -5.33 -4.79
C PRO A 107 -3.89 -6.37 -5.16
N LYS A 108 -2.81 -5.93 -5.82
CA LYS A 108 -1.66 -6.76 -6.21
C LYS A 108 -0.66 -6.98 -5.06
N GLY A 109 -0.67 -6.10 -4.06
CA GLY A 109 0.27 -6.11 -2.94
C GLY A 109 -0.26 -6.73 -1.64
N ARG A 110 -1.57 -6.69 -1.38
CA ARG A 110 -2.12 -6.99 -0.05
C ARG A 110 -1.74 -8.35 0.51
N SER A 111 -1.78 -9.38 -0.34
CA SER A 111 -1.44 -10.74 0.07
C SER A 111 0.06 -10.87 0.35
N ILE A 112 0.91 -10.35 -0.54
CA ILE A 112 2.37 -10.46 -0.38
C ILE A 112 2.88 -9.61 0.79
N ALA A 113 2.29 -8.43 1.04
CA ALA A 113 2.64 -7.61 2.19
C ALA A 113 2.36 -8.33 3.51
N TRP A 114 1.20 -8.99 3.61
CA TRP A 114 0.86 -9.75 4.82
C TRP A 114 1.77 -10.96 5.02
N GLU A 115 2.06 -11.73 3.97
CA GLU A 115 3.01 -12.83 4.08
C GLU A 115 4.41 -12.34 4.49
N PHE A 116 4.86 -11.21 3.93
CA PHE A 116 6.14 -10.60 4.27
C PHE A 116 6.19 -10.11 5.72
N VAL A 117 5.09 -9.53 6.24
CA VAL A 117 4.98 -9.16 7.66
C VAL A 117 5.07 -10.39 8.57
N LYS A 118 4.45 -11.51 8.20
CA LYS A 118 4.58 -12.77 8.95
C LYS A 118 6.01 -13.30 8.92
N GLU A 119 6.68 -13.25 7.78
CA GLU A 119 8.08 -13.67 7.63
C GLU A 119 9.03 -12.82 8.47
N LYS A 120 8.92 -11.49 8.38
CA LYS A 120 9.78 -10.54 9.11
C LYS A 120 9.28 -10.20 10.51
N TRP A 121 8.35 -11.00 11.04
CA TRP A 121 7.65 -10.67 12.28
C TRP A 121 8.61 -10.48 13.46
N GLN A 122 9.58 -11.38 13.62
CA GLN A 122 10.58 -11.26 14.69
C GLN A 122 11.40 -9.98 14.54
N THR A 123 11.84 -9.65 13.32
CA THR A 123 12.56 -8.40 13.02
C THR A 123 11.74 -7.17 13.38
N LEU A 124 10.44 -7.17 13.13
CA LEU A 124 9.55 -6.07 13.53
C LEU A 124 9.46 -5.94 15.05
N MET A 125 9.32 -7.06 15.77
CA MET A 125 9.25 -7.05 17.23
C MET A 125 10.56 -6.56 17.86
N ASP A 126 11.70 -7.01 17.36
CA ASP A 126 13.04 -6.58 17.81
C ASP A 126 13.30 -5.10 17.48
N ARG A 127 12.77 -4.62 16.34
CA ARG A 127 12.96 -3.24 15.91
C ARG A 127 12.16 -2.25 16.76
N TYR A 128 10.91 -2.59 17.10
CA TYR A 128 10.01 -1.64 17.74
C TYR A 128 9.93 -1.76 19.27
N HIS A 129 10.34 -2.89 19.87
CA HIS A 129 10.35 -3.13 21.32
C HIS A 129 9.11 -2.51 22.04
N GLU A 130 9.21 -2.16 23.33
CA GLU A 130 8.07 -1.63 24.09
C GLU A 130 7.68 -0.19 23.68
N GLY A 131 8.62 0.61 23.18
CA GLY A 131 8.40 2.02 22.82
C GLY A 131 7.72 2.25 21.45
N GLY A 132 7.73 1.25 20.57
CA GLY A 132 7.25 1.35 19.18
C GLY A 132 5.99 0.53 18.88
N LEU A 133 5.30 0.00 19.90
CA LEU A 133 4.13 -0.88 19.69
C LEU A 133 2.98 -0.20 18.94
N PHE A 134 2.89 1.13 18.96
CA PHE A 134 1.92 1.86 18.13
C PHE A 134 2.22 1.70 16.62
N LEU A 135 3.49 1.61 16.22
CA LEU A 135 3.89 1.37 14.82
C LEU A 135 3.54 -0.05 14.39
N ILE A 136 3.72 -1.04 15.28
CA ILE A 136 3.20 -2.41 15.05
C ILE A 136 1.70 -2.37 14.81
N GLY A 137 0.94 -1.61 15.62
CA GLY A 137 -0.49 -1.39 15.39
C GLY A 137 -0.79 -0.89 13.98
N ARG A 138 -0.08 0.14 13.51
CA ARG A 138 -0.24 0.68 12.14
C ARG A 138 0.09 -0.33 11.05
N ILE A 139 1.13 -1.14 11.25
CA ILE A 139 1.49 -2.22 10.31
C ILE A 139 0.37 -3.26 10.23
N ILE A 140 -0.16 -3.70 11.39
CA ILE A 140 -1.27 -4.65 11.46
C ILE A 140 -2.49 -4.09 10.74
N GLU A 141 -2.86 -2.85 11.04
CA GLU A 141 -3.99 -2.17 10.39
C GLU A 141 -3.79 -2.08 8.87
N GLY A 142 -2.67 -1.53 8.43
CA GLY A 142 -2.38 -1.27 7.02
C GLY A 142 -2.30 -2.52 6.15
N THR A 143 -1.87 -3.66 6.72
CA THR A 143 -1.65 -4.91 5.96
C THR A 143 -2.79 -5.93 6.06
N THR A 144 -3.78 -5.71 6.92
CA THR A 144 -4.86 -6.69 7.13
C THR A 144 -6.26 -6.17 6.81
N THR A 145 -6.50 -4.86 6.93
CA THR A 145 -7.85 -4.27 6.81
C THR A 145 -8.43 -4.30 5.40
N ALA A 146 -7.61 -4.50 4.36
CA ALA A 146 -8.07 -4.64 2.98
C ALA A 146 -8.62 -6.05 2.65
N PHE A 147 -8.49 -7.02 3.56
CA PHE A 147 -9.00 -8.37 3.30
C PHE A 147 -10.52 -8.44 3.41
N ALA A 148 -11.10 -9.28 2.55
CA ALA A 148 -12.54 -9.50 2.45
C ALA A 148 -12.90 -10.99 2.27
N THR A 149 -12.04 -11.92 2.73
CA THR A 149 -12.26 -13.37 2.59
C THR A 149 -12.18 -14.08 3.93
N ALA A 150 -12.96 -15.16 4.07
CA ALA A 150 -12.97 -15.98 5.28
C ALA A 150 -11.61 -16.64 5.57
N ASP A 151 -10.86 -17.01 4.52
CA ASP A 151 -9.51 -17.56 4.65
C ASP A 151 -8.55 -16.56 5.28
N LYS A 152 -8.52 -15.32 4.79
CA LYS A 152 -7.64 -14.29 5.37
C LYS A 152 -8.06 -13.89 6.77
N LEU A 153 -9.37 -13.86 7.07
CA LEU A 153 -9.84 -13.68 8.45
C LEU A 153 -9.30 -14.78 9.39
N ARG A 154 -9.35 -16.04 8.96
CA ARG A 154 -8.83 -17.18 9.74
C ARG A 154 -7.32 -17.08 9.92
N ASP A 155 -6.58 -16.79 8.86
CA ASP A 155 -5.13 -16.65 8.88
C ASP A 155 -4.68 -15.55 9.86
N VAL A 156 -5.22 -14.33 9.73
CA VAL A 156 -4.91 -13.20 10.62
C VAL A 156 -5.27 -13.52 12.08
N ASN A 157 -6.43 -14.13 12.32
CA ASN A 157 -6.87 -14.51 13.67
C ASN A 157 -5.96 -15.59 14.27
N HIS A 158 -5.54 -16.57 13.47
CA HIS A 158 -4.64 -17.63 13.94
C HIS A 158 -3.27 -17.06 14.28
N PHE A 159 -2.72 -16.21 13.41
CA PHE A 159 -1.41 -15.59 13.62
C PHE A 159 -1.33 -14.83 14.95
N PHE A 160 -2.32 -14.01 15.29
CA PHE A 160 -2.31 -13.24 16.55
C PHE A 160 -2.73 -14.04 17.80
N LYS A 161 -3.22 -15.28 17.65
CA LYS A 161 -3.35 -16.20 18.78
C LYS A 161 -2.00 -16.72 19.24
N THR A 162 -1.09 -16.98 18.31
CA THR A 162 0.26 -17.48 18.57
C THR A 162 1.27 -16.35 18.80
N HIS A 163 1.06 -15.18 18.18
CA HIS A 163 1.92 -14.00 18.31
C HIS A 163 1.20 -12.88 19.07
N LYS A 164 1.19 -12.98 20.40
CA LYS A 164 0.51 -11.99 21.25
C LYS A 164 1.27 -10.67 21.24
N VAL A 165 0.56 -9.58 20.96
CA VAL A 165 1.08 -8.20 21.05
C VAL A 165 0.25 -7.42 22.06
N PRO A 166 0.63 -7.38 23.35
CA PRO A 166 -0.15 -6.72 24.39
C PRO A 166 -0.51 -5.26 24.06
N GLY A 167 0.43 -4.50 23.49
CA GLY A 167 0.21 -3.11 23.09
C GLY A 167 -0.67 -2.89 21.86
N ALA A 168 -0.97 -3.94 21.08
CA ALA A 168 -1.78 -3.85 19.86
C ALA A 168 -3.09 -4.66 19.93
N LYS A 169 -3.48 -5.17 21.12
CA LYS A 169 -4.72 -5.96 21.30
C LYS A 169 -5.96 -5.29 20.72
N ARG A 170 -6.10 -3.98 20.94
CA ARG A 170 -7.22 -3.19 20.42
C ARG A 170 -7.20 -3.16 18.89
N THR A 171 -6.06 -2.84 18.30
CA THR A 171 -5.89 -2.79 16.84
C THR A 171 -6.15 -4.14 16.20
N ILE A 172 -5.64 -5.23 16.77
CA ILE A 172 -5.91 -6.60 16.28
C ILE A 172 -7.42 -6.88 16.28
N LYS A 173 -8.12 -6.55 17.36
CA LYS A 173 -9.59 -6.73 17.43
C LYS A 173 -10.30 -5.91 16.37
N GLN A 174 -9.90 -4.66 16.16
CA GLN A 174 -10.47 -3.76 15.16
C GLN A 174 -10.19 -4.27 13.74
N SER A 175 -8.97 -4.67 13.42
CA SER A 175 -8.62 -5.25 12.11
C SER A 175 -9.46 -6.50 11.80
N LEU A 176 -9.58 -7.42 12.75
CA LEU A 176 -10.43 -8.62 12.58
C LEU A 176 -11.90 -8.25 12.35
N GLU A 177 -12.39 -7.21 13.02
CA GLU A 177 -13.75 -6.72 12.83
C GLU A 177 -13.93 -6.08 11.44
N THR A 178 -12.98 -5.26 11.00
CA THR A 178 -12.98 -4.68 9.64
C THR A 178 -13.03 -5.78 8.58
N ILE A 179 -12.25 -6.85 8.72
CA ILE A 179 -12.28 -7.97 7.76
C ILE A 179 -13.66 -8.65 7.76
N ARG A 180 -14.31 -8.84 8.93
CA ARG A 180 -15.68 -9.38 9.00
C ARG A 180 -16.69 -8.48 8.32
N LEU A 181 -16.59 -7.17 8.53
CA LEU A 181 -17.46 -6.18 7.90
C LEU A 181 -17.27 -6.18 6.38
N ASN A 182 -16.03 -6.23 5.88
CA ASN A 182 -15.74 -6.32 4.45
C ASN A 182 -16.36 -7.58 3.83
N ILE A 183 -16.25 -8.75 4.49
CA ILE A 183 -16.88 -9.99 4.04
C ILE A 183 -18.42 -9.83 3.99
N ALA A 184 -19.02 -9.23 5.02
CA ALA A 184 -20.46 -9.06 5.10
C ALA A 184 -21.00 -8.09 4.03
N VAL A 185 -20.33 -6.95 3.85
CA VAL A 185 -20.65 -5.96 2.81
C VAL A 185 -20.51 -6.57 1.43
N LEU A 186 -19.38 -7.24 1.15
CA LEU A 186 -19.17 -7.89 -0.15
C LEU A 186 -20.23 -8.97 -0.41
N LYS A 187 -20.61 -9.76 0.60
CA LYS A 187 -21.67 -10.78 0.44
C LYS A 187 -23.05 -10.16 0.19
N ARG A 188 -23.36 -9.04 0.86
CA ARG A 188 -24.66 -8.37 0.79
C ARG A 188 -24.85 -7.61 -0.53
N ASP A 189 -23.84 -6.84 -0.94
CA ASP A 189 -24.01 -5.79 -1.96
C ASP A 189 -23.43 -6.16 -3.32
N ARG A 190 -22.64 -7.24 -3.44
CA ARG A 190 -21.89 -7.53 -4.67
C ARG A 190 -22.76 -7.67 -5.91
N GLU A 191 -23.86 -8.41 -5.83
CA GLU A 191 -24.70 -8.67 -7.01
C GLU A 191 -25.47 -7.40 -7.43
N ASP A 192 -25.99 -6.64 -6.47
CA ASP A 192 -26.70 -5.38 -6.73
C ASP A 192 -25.77 -4.33 -7.36
N ILE A 193 -24.55 -4.16 -6.80
CA ILE A 193 -23.53 -3.26 -7.36
C ILE A 193 -23.11 -3.70 -8.77
N LYS A 194 -22.90 -5.00 -8.96
CA LYS A 194 -22.53 -5.55 -10.28
C LYS A 194 -23.63 -5.28 -11.31
N GLN A 195 -24.89 -5.53 -10.96
CA GLN A 195 -26.03 -5.26 -11.84
C GLN A 195 -26.10 -3.79 -12.20
N TRP A 196 -26.04 -2.90 -11.21
CA TRP A 196 -26.10 -1.45 -11.44
C TRP A 196 -24.96 -0.98 -12.36
N LEU A 197 -23.74 -1.46 -12.17
CA LEU A 197 -22.60 -1.12 -13.02
C LEU A 197 -22.75 -1.63 -14.45
N MET A 198 -23.30 -2.84 -14.67
CA MET A 198 -23.58 -3.35 -16.01
C MET A 198 -24.64 -2.53 -16.75
N GLU A 199 -25.64 -2.01 -16.03
CA GLU A 199 -26.71 -1.19 -16.60
C GLU A 199 -26.26 0.24 -16.95
N HIS A 200 -25.27 0.78 -16.21
CA HIS A 200 -24.89 2.20 -16.29
C HIS A 200 -23.47 2.46 -16.80
N SER A 201 -22.68 1.41 -17.11
CA SER A 201 -21.30 1.54 -17.57
C SER A 201 -21.10 0.81 -18.89
N TYR A 202 -20.79 1.54 -19.97
CA TYR A 202 -20.53 0.95 -21.29
C TYR A 202 -19.24 0.10 -21.39
N GLU A 203 -18.40 0.05 -20.33
CA GLU A 203 -17.13 -0.70 -20.32
C GLU A 203 -16.82 -1.47 -19.01
N ALA A 204 -17.73 -1.54 -18.02
CA ALA A 204 -17.41 -2.17 -16.72
C ALA A 204 -17.44 -3.72 -16.72
N ALA A 205 -17.75 -4.35 -17.85
CA ALA A 205 -17.96 -5.80 -17.93
C ALA A 205 -16.68 -6.65 -17.75
N THR A 206 -15.49 -6.05 -17.69
CA THR A 206 -14.21 -6.77 -17.61
C THR A 206 -13.58 -6.84 -16.21
N TRP A 207 -14.17 -6.22 -15.19
CA TRP A 207 -13.56 -6.07 -13.86
C TRP A 207 -14.13 -6.95 -12.74
N PHE A 208 -15.15 -7.79 -13.01
CA PHE A 208 -15.77 -8.70 -12.04
C PHE A 208 -15.57 -10.18 -12.39
#